data_AF-A0A6F8YZW3-F1
#
_entry.id   AF-A0A6F8YZW3-F1
#
_cell.length_a   1.000
_cell.length_b   1.000
_cell.length_c   1.000
_cell.angle_alpha   90.00
_cell.angle_beta   90.00
_cell.angle_gamma   90.00
#
_symmetry.space_group_name_H-M   'P 1'
#
loop_
_entity.id
_entity.type
_entity.pdbx_description
1 polymer ?
#
loop_
_entity_poly.entity_id
_entity_poly.type
_entity_poly.pdbx_seq_one_letter_code
_entity_poly.pdbx_strand_id
1 'polypeptide(L)'
;MLAHDLRAIDERLRCNAVTVFGTHVDRLVQAATGALRRGLQVSIQPRLFDRPQEEILAHLARTARAAERLRRRHQPEVILIVGCEYLLFAPGIVPGETFLDRIRYLSQEQYDFTVFLRRLDALLDRAVAVARRHFGGRITYGAIAGAEQIDWSRFDIVGLDYYDYHEDRAGHTAALAPHRRWGKPIMILEFGCCTYEGAAQRGGEGWDIVDWESEPPRIPDGYVRSEREQADHLARMIGVFEAEGLLGAAPYTFVMADSPYSPNPRHDLDTAGYGLVKVIRRDFSDPASPYRWEPKLSFHAVAGAYRG
;
A
#
# COMPACT_ATOMS: atom_id res chain seq x y z
N MET A 1 -9.32 -14.58 -12.57
CA MET A 1 -9.15 -13.69 -11.41
C MET A 1 -8.61 -12.33 -11.84
N LEU A 2 -7.31 -12.18 -12.12
CA LEU A 2 -6.70 -10.88 -12.50
C LEU A 2 -7.47 -10.04 -13.54
N ALA A 3 -7.87 -10.63 -14.67
CA ALA A 3 -8.62 -9.89 -15.70
C ALA A 3 -10.02 -9.45 -15.24
N HIS A 4 -10.65 -10.21 -14.34
CA HIS A 4 -11.93 -9.85 -13.73
C HIS A 4 -11.75 -8.73 -12.70
N ASP A 5 -10.68 -8.79 -11.91
CA ASP A 5 -10.36 -7.79 -10.89
C ASP A 5 -10.05 -6.44 -11.55
N LEU A 6 -9.18 -6.42 -12.56
CA LEU A 6 -8.86 -5.21 -13.34
C LEU A 6 -10.09 -4.62 -14.05
N ARG A 7 -11.01 -5.48 -14.50
CA ARG A 7 -12.29 -5.00 -15.06
C ARG A 7 -13.14 -4.31 -14.01
N ALA A 8 -13.22 -4.85 -12.79
CA ALA A 8 -13.96 -4.22 -11.71
C ALA A 8 -13.33 -2.89 -11.28
N ILE A 9 -11.99 -2.83 -11.22
CA ILE A 9 -11.25 -1.58 -10.91
C ILE A 9 -11.57 -0.49 -11.94
N ASP A 10 -11.53 -0.82 -13.22
CA ASP A 10 -11.81 0.11 -14.31
C ASP A 10 -13.31 0.46 -14.43
N GLU A 11 -14.19 -0.53 -14.60
CA GLU A 11 -15.58 -0.27 -14.97
C GLU A 11 -16.49 0.03 -13.76
N ARG A 12 -16.19 -0.53 -12.58
CA ARG A 12 -17.07 -0.46 -11.41
C ARG A 12 -16.56 0.51 -10.34
N LEU A 13 -15.27 0.49 -10.04
CA LEU A 13 -14.62 1.48 -9.17
C LEU A 13 -14.30 2.78 -9.93
N ARG A 14 -14.22 2.75 -11.26
CA ARG A 14 -13.94 3.91 -12.12
C ARG A 14 -12.56 4.53 -11.86
N CYS A 15 -11.63 3.71 -11.40
CA CYS A 15 -10.25 4.15 -11.21
C CYS A 15 -9.60 4.39 -12.58
N ASN A 16 -8.72 5.39 -12.64
CA ASN A 16 -7.91 5.73 -13.81
C ASN A 16 -6.45 5.24 -13.70
N ALA A 17 -6.07 4.72 -12.54
CA ALA A 17 -4.73 4.21 -12.24
C ALA A 17 -4.81 3.00 -11.31
N VAL A 18 -3.74 2.19 -11.30
CA VAL A 18 -3.56 1.10 -10.34
C VAL A 18 -2.10 1.01 -9.89
N THR A 19 -1.88 0.79 -8.59
CA THR A 19 -0.58 0.39 -8.08
C THR A 19 -0.51 -1.13 -8.05
N VAL A 20 0.50 -1.72 -8.70
CA VAL A 20 0.80 -3.14 -8.63
C VAL A 20 2.06 -3.34 -7.78
N PHE A 21 1.94 -4.15 -6.72
CA PHE A 21 3.05 -4.43 -5.82
C PHE A 21 3.24 -5.94 -5.60
N GLY A 22 4.45 -6.33 -5.20
CA GLY A 22 4.79 -7.72 -4.87
C GLY A 22 6.19 -8.14 -5.29
N THR A 23 6.51 -9.40 -5.06
CA THR A 23 7.88 -9.95 -5.16
C THR A 23 8.21 -10.54 -6.53
N HIS A 24 7.24 -11.11 -7.24
CA HIS A 24 7.51 -11.77 -8.51
C HIS A 24 7.41 -10.77 -9.67
N VAL A 25 8.55 -10.42 -10.28
CA VAL A 25 8.62 -9.46 -11.39
C VAL A 25 7.70 -9.85 -12.55
N ASP A 26 7.62 -11.14 -12.90
CA ASP A 26 6.78 -11.59 -14.00
C ASP A 26 5.28 -11.38 -13.71
N ARG A 27 4.86 -11.55 -12.45
CA ARG A 27 3.49 -11.28 -12.01
C ARG A 27 3.18 -9.78 -11.99
N LEU A 28 4.13 -8.95 -11.55
CA LEU A 28 4.03 -7.49 -11.64
C LEU A 28 3.83 -7.05 -13.10
N VAL A 29 4.66 -7.59 -14.01
CA VAL A 29 4.56 -7.29 -15.44
C VAL A 29 3.24 -7.74 -16.03
N GLN A 30 2.76 -8.93 -15.65
CA GLN A 30 1.46 -9.45 -16.10
C GLN A 30 0.30 -8.55 -15.66
N ALA A 31 0.27 -8.16 -14.38
CA ALA A 31 -0.75 -7.26 -13.83
C ALA A 31 -0.69 -5.87 -14.48
N ALA A 32 0.51 -5.27 -14.55
CA ALA A 32 0.73 -3.98 -15.21
C ALA A 32 0.31 -4.00 -16.68
N THR A 33 0.67 -5.04 -17.44
CA THR A 33 0.26 -5.19 -18.84
C THR A 33 -1.25 -5.26 -18.99
N GLY A 34 -1.91 -6.01 -18.10
CA GLY A 34 -3.37 -6.10 -18.05
C GLY A 34 -4.02 -4.73 -17.84
N ALA A 35 -3.52 -3.95 -16.88
CA ALA A 35 -4.02 -2.62 -16.56
C ALA A 35 -3.77 -1.60 -17.69
N LEU A 36 -2.54 -1.55 -18.22
CA LEU A 36 -2.16 -0.66 -19.33
C LEU A 36 -2.98 -0.92 -20.60
N ARG A 37 -3.33 -2.19 -20.90
CA ARG A 37 -4.20 -2.54 -22.04
C ARG A 37 -5.65 -2.04 -21.87
N ARG A 38 -6.07 -1.74 -20.65
CA ARG A 38 -7.36 -1.11 -20.36
C ARG A 38 -7.29 0.42 -20.33
N GLY A 39 -6.13 1.00 -20.58
CA GLY A 39 -5.92 2.45 -20.55
C GLY A 39 -5.61 3.02 -19.17
N LEU A 40 -5.48 2.18 -18.14
CA LEU A 40 -5.11 2.62 -16.79
C LEU A 40 -3.64 3.03 -16.73
N GLN A 41 -3.34 4.09 -15.99
CA GLN A 41 -1.97 4.38 -15.56
C GLN A 41 -1.52 3.33 -14.54
N VAL A 42 -0.21 3.04 -14.47
CA VAL A 42 0.32 2.01 -13.56
C VAL A 42 1.50 2.51 -12.76
N SER A 43 1.41 2.38 -11.44
CA SER A 43 2.57 2.44 -10.56
C SER A 43 3.05 1.03 -10.23
N ILE A 44 4.34 0.74 -10.40
CA ILE A 44 4.94 -0.57 -10.13
C ILE A 44 5.83 -0.47 -8.89
N GLN A 45 5.56 -1.27 -7.87
CA GLN A 45 6.33 -1.31 -6.62
C GLN A 45 6.88 -2.72 -6.33
N PRO A 46 8.18 -2.98 -6.54
CA PRO A 46 8.79 -4.24 -6.13
C PRO A 46 8.87 -4.36 -4.61
N ARG A 47 8.46 -5.50 -4.05
CA ARG A 47 8.57 -5.81 -2.62
C ARG A 47 9.36 -7.09 -2.39
N LEU A 48 10.49 -6.97 -1.70
CA LEU A 48 11.33 -8.11 -1.31
C LEU A 48 11.74 -7.95 0.16
N PHE A 49 10.87 -8.42 1.05
CA PHE A 49 11.00 -8.20 2.49
C PHE A 49 12.12 -9.07 3.08
N ASP A 50 12.77 -8.58 4.12
CA ASP A 50 13.70 -9.39 4.94
C ASP A 50 14.87 -10.01 4.15
N ARG A 51 15.21 -9.42 3.00
CA ARG A 51 16.35 -9.84 2.17
C ARG A 51 17.51 -8.86 2.27
N PRO A 52 18.76 -9.31 2.06
CA PRO A 52 19.91 -8.43 2.01
C PRO A 52 19.71 -7.26 1.04
N GLN A 53 20.21 -6.07 1.38
CA GLN A 53 20.03 -4.85 0.57
C GLN A 53 20.52 -5.02 -0.88
N GLU A 54 21.60 -5.80 -1.11
CA GLU A 54 22.07 -6.11 -2.46
C GLU A 54 21.04 -6.89 -3.28
N GLU A 55 20.32 -7.82 -2.67
CA GLU A 55 19.25 -8.57 -3.33
C GLU A 55 18.04 -7.67 -3.63
N ILE A 56 17.69 -6.77 -2.70
CA ILE A 56 16.64 -5.76 -2.89
C ILE A 56 16.98 -4.87 -4.09
N LEU A 57 18.21 -4.34 -4.16
CA LEU A 57 18.66 -3.49 -5.26
C LEU A 57 18.75 -4.25 -6.58
N ALA A 58 19.21 -5.51 -6.58
CA ALA A 58 19.21 -6.34 -7.78
C ALA A 58 17.77 -6.64 -8.26
N HIS A 59 16.84 -6.85 -7.33
CA HIS A 59 15.43 -7.04 -7.63
C HIS A 59 14.81 -5.75 -8.21
N LEU A 60 15.06 -4.59 -7.62
CA LEU A 60 14.69 -3.28 -8.17
C LEU A 60 15.26 -3.09 -9.58
N ALA A 61 16.52 -3.44 -9.83
CA ALA A 61 17.12 -3.33 -11.16
C ALA A 61 16.40 -4.19 -12.22
N ARG A 62 15.93 -5.39 -11.85
CA ARG A 62 15.14 -6.26 -12.74
C ARG A 62 13.78 -5.64 -13.01
N THR A 63 13.11 -5.16 -11.97
CA THR A 63 11.80 -4.50 -12.07
C THR A 63 11.87 -3.21 -12.89
N ALA A 64 12.87 -2.36 -12.68
CA ALA A 64 13.09 -1.12 -13.43
C ALA A 64 13.26 -1.37 -14.93
N ARG A 65 14.06 -2.38 -15.32
CA ARG A 65 14.19 -2.79 -16.74
C ARG A 65 12.86 -3.27 -17.32
N ALA A 66 12.05 -3.96 -16.53
CA ALA A 66 10.73 -4.44 -16.97
C ALA A 66 9.72 -3.29 -17.11
N ALA A 67 9.69 -2.37 -16.14
CA ALA A 67 8.90 -1.15 -16.18
C ALA A 67 9.26 -0.29 -17.39
N GLU A 68 10.54 -0.15 -17.74
CA GLU A 68 10.97 0.61 -18.92
C GLU A 68 10.47 -0.01 -20.22
N ARG A 69 10.46 -1.34 -20.32
CA ARG A 69 9.87 -2.04 -21.48
C ARG A 69 8.37 -1.78 -21.59
N LEU A 70 7.65 -1.75 -20.46
CA LEU A 70 6.22 -1.43 -20.44
C LEU A 70 5.98 0.01 -20.87
N ARG A 71 6.71 0.96 -20.27
CA ARG A 71 6.62 2.40 -20.57
C ARG A 71 6.86 2.72 -22.05
N ARG A 72 7.79 2.02 -22.71
CA ARG A 72 8.05 2.22 -24.15
C ARG A 72 7.00 1.60 -25.07
N ARG A 73 6.23 0.62 -24.58
CA ARG A 73 5.26 -0.15 -25.39
C ARG A 73 3.83 0.35 -25.24
N HIS A 74 3.53 1.01 -24.14
CA HIS A 74 2.18 1.46 -23.79
C HIS A 74 2.14 2.98 -23.68
N GLN A 75 1.01 3.58 -24.06
CA GLN A 75 0.80 5.03 -23.97
C GLN A 75 0.46 5.51 -22.55
N PRO A 76 -0.39 4.83 -21.76
CA PRO A 76 -0.64 5.24 -20.38
C PRO A 76 0.66 5.24 -19.57
N GLU A 77 0.72 6.14 -18.59
CA GLU A 77 1.91 6.34 -17.82
C GLU A 77 2.29 5.11 -16.98
N VAL A 78 3.59 4.87 -16.89
CA VAL A 78 4.19 3.93 -15.94
C VAL A 78 5.06 4.72 -14.98
N ILE A 79 4.79 4.58 -13.68
CA ILE A 79 5.59 5.14 -12.58
C ILE A 79 6.30 3.98 -11.87
N LEU A 80 7.58 4.17 -11.52
CA LEU A 80 8.32 3.19 -10.72
C LEU A 80 8.42 3.68 -9.28
N ILE A 81 7.86 2.93 -8.35
CA ILE A 81 8.04 3.15 -6.92
C ILE A 81 9.28 2.35 -6.52
N VAL A 82 10.38 3.02 -6.15
CA VAL A 82 11.69 2.38 -6.01
C VAL A 82 11.80 1.49 -4.78
N GLY A 83 10.93 1.71 -3.79
CA GLY A 83 10.88 1.03 -2.51
C GLY A 83 9.62 1.44 -1.74
N CYS A 84 9.37 0.74 -0.65
CA CYS A 84 8.23 0.92 0.25
C CYS A 84 8.76 0.70 1.66
N GLU A 85 8.56 1.65 2.56
CA GLU A 85 8.76 1.53 4.00
C GLU A 85 10.05 0.78 4.38
N TYR A 86 11.18 1.12 3.76
CA TYR A 86 12.45 0.43 3.96
C TYR A 86 12.92 0.49 5.41
N LEU A 87 12.51 1.50 6.19
CA LEU A 87 12.71 1.48 7.64
C LEU A 87 12.23 0.18 8.28
N LEU A 88 11.09 -0.37 7.81
CA LEU A 88 10.46 -1.60 8.30
C LEU A 88 10.72 -2.82 7.43
N PHE A 89 10.86 -2.71 6.11
CA PHE A 89 10.97 -3.88 5.21
C PHE A 89 12.40 -4.24 4.81
N ALA A 90 13.38 -3.35 4.97
CA ALA A 90 14.76 -3.59 4.58
C ALA A 90 15.66 -3.84 5.80
N PRO A 91 16.34 -5.01 5.88
CA PRO A 91 17.36 -5.27 6.89
C PRO A 91 18.50 -4.24 6.87
N GLY A 92 19.13 -4.06 8.04
CA GLY A 92 20.31 -3.20 8.20
C GLY A 92 20.02 -1.72 8.44
N ILE A 93 18.73 -1.32 8.52
CA ILE A 93 18.32 0.02 8.94
C ILE A 93 18.00 -0.02 10.44
N VAL A 94 16.84 -0.60 10.78
CA VAL A 94 16.41 -0.90 12.15
C VAL A 94 16.87 -2.31 12.54
N PRO A 95 17.33 -2.57 13.77
CA PRO A 95 17.67 -3.91 14.24
C PRO A 95 16.47 -4.87 14.20
N GLY A 96 16.71 -6.08 13.68
CA GLY A 96 15.70 -7.13 13.55
C GLY A 96 15.85 -7.90 12.25
N GLU A 97 15.70 -9.22 12.30
CA GLU A 97 15.81 -10.09 11.12
C GLU A 97 14.55 -10.01 10.27
N THR A 98 13.39 -9.95 10.93
CA THR A 98 12.08 -9.89 10.28
C THR A 98 11.44 -8.50 10.39
N PHE A 99 10.46 -8.24 9.52
CA PHE A 99 9.57 -7.08 9.62
C PHE A 99 8.97 -6.93 11.04
N LEU A 100 8.50 -8.02 11.63
CA LEU A 100 7.90 -8.01 12.97
C LEU A 100 8.93 -7.69 14.07
N ASP A 101 10.17 -8.17 13.93
CA ASP A 101 11.24 -7.82 14.88
C ASP A 101 11.55 -6.32 14.84
N ARG A 102 11.53 -5.70 13.65
CA ARG A 102 11.78 -4.26 13.50
C ARG A 102 10.63 -3.41 14.03
N ILE A 103 9.38 -3.83 13.86
CA ILE A 103 8.23 -3.21 14.55
C ILE A 103 8.43 -3.27 16.07
N ARG A 104 8.70 -4.46 16.61
CA ARG A 104 8.89 -4.66 18.06
C ARG A 104 10.09 -3.87 18.60
N TYR A 105 11.12 -3.66 17.79
CA TYR A 105 12.25 -2.82 18.17
C TYR A 105 11.83 -1.34 18.28
N LEU A 106 11.07 -0.84 17.31
CA LEU A 106 10.61 0.56 17.29
C LEU A 106 9.51 0.85 18.33
N SER A 107 8.86 -0.17 18.88
CA SER A 107 7.93 0.02 20.00
C SER A 107 8.66 0.21 21.35
N GLN A 108 9.99 0.19 21.39
CA GLN A 108 10.79 0.38 22.60
C GLN A 108 11.21 1.85 22.73
N GLU A 109 11.25 2.42 23.94
CA GLU A 109 11.51 3.86 24.14
C GLU A 109 12.99 4.28 23.96
N GLN A 110 13.91 3.37 23.61
CA GLN A 110 15.35 3.63 23.63
C GLN A 110 16.02 3.31 22.29
N TYR A 111 15.99 4.26 21.35
CA TYR A 111 16.79 4.21 20.13
C TYR A 111 17.14 5.62 19.61
N ASP A 112 18.26 5.74 18.88
CA ASP A 112 18.61 6.96 18.14
C ASP A 112 18.10 6.86 16.70
N PHE A 113 16.95 7.48 16.45
CA PHE A 113 16.31 7.47 15.15
C PHE A 113 17.15 8.14 14.05
N THR A 114 18.06 9.05 14.41
CA THR A 114 18.97 9.72 13.46
C THR A 114 19.90 8.73 12.77
N VAL A 115 20.31 7.66 13.47
CA VAL A 115 21.13 6.60 12.88
C VAL A 115 20.34 5.83 11.82
N PHE A 116 19.07 5.55 12.07
CA PHE A 116 18.21 4.83 11.13
C PHE A 116 17.91 5.66 9.89
N LEU A 117 17.61 6.96 10.08
CA LEU A 117 17.42 7.88 8.96
C LEU A 117 18.66 7.98 8.05
N ARG A 118 19.88 8.02 8.60
CA ARG A 118 21.11 8.00 7.79
C ARG A 118 21.30 6.70 7.01
N ARG A 119 20.94 5.55 7.60
CA ARG A 119 21.02 4.24 6.93
C ARG A 119 19.98 4.12 5.83
N LEU A 120 18.77 4.60 6.09
CA LEU A 120 17.70 4.69 5.10
C LEU A 120 18.13 5.58 3.93
N ASP A 121 18.68 6.76 4.21
CA ASP A 121 19.18 7.70 3.21
C ASP A 121 20.22 7.07 2.29
N ALA A 122 21.21 6.37 2.86
CA ALA A 122 22.23 5.65 2.11
C ALA A 122 21.65 4.54 1.22
N LEU A 123 20.63 3.81 1.67
CA LEU A 123 19.95 2.81 0.83
C LEU A 123 19.15 3.47 -0.29
N LEU A 124 18.46 4.57 -0.02
CA LEU A 124 17.66 5.30 -1.00
C LEU A 124 18.52 5.90 -2.11
N ASP A 125 19.71 6.44 -1.80
CA ASP A 125 20.66 6.92 -2.82
C ASP A 125 21.02 5.81 -3.81
N ARG A 126 21.31 4.62 -3.28
CA ARG A 126 21.63 3.44 -4.09
C ARG A 126 20.43 2.98 -4.91
N ALA A 127 19.25 2.95 -4.31
CA ALA A 127 18.00 2.56 -4.98
C ALA A 127 17.65 3.52 -6.13
N VAL A 128 17.77 4.83 -5.92
CA VAL A 128 17.56 5.85 -6.94
C VAL A 128 18.57 5.70 -8.07
N ALA A 129 19.85 5.52 -7.77
CA ALA A 129 20.88 5.29 -8.79
C ALA A 129 20.58 4.04 -9.65
N VAL A 130 20.16 2.94 -9.02
CA VAL A 130 19.75 1.72 -9.72
C VAL A 130 18.51 1.94 -10.59
N ALA A 131 17.49 2.61 -10.06
CA ALA A 131 16.26 2.91 -10.80
C ALA A 131 16.56 3.77 -12.04
N ARG A 132 17.26 4.89 -11.85
CA ARG A 132 17.61 5.83 -12.93
C ARG A 132 18.50 5.22 -14.01
N ARG A 133 19.36 4.25 -13.67
CA ARG A 133 20.17 3.51 -14.65
C ARG A 133 19.30 2.68 -15.63
N HIS A 134 18.10 2.27 -15.21
CA HIS A 134 17.31 1.28 -15.93
C HIS A 134 15.92 1.75 -16.36
N PHE A 135 15.44 2.88 -15.82
CA PHE A 135 14.10 3.40 -16.05
C PHE A 135 14.13 4.90 -16.33
N GLY A 136 13.51 5.32 -17.44
CA GLY A 136 13.48 6.72 -17.89
C GLY A 136 12.18 7.48 -17.57
N GLY A 137 11.23 6.86 -16.85
CA GLY A 137 10.00 7.52 -16.41
C GLY A 137 10.12 8.15 -15.02
N ARG A 138 8.98 8.60 -14.48
CA ARG A 138 8.92 9.18 -13.13
C ARG A 138 9.14 8.13 -12.06
N ILE A 139 9.94 8.47 -11.05
CA ILE A 139 10.19 7.62 -9.89
C ILE A 139 9.70 8.27 -8.60
N THR A 140 9.33 7.43 -7.64
CA THR A 140 8.93 7.82 -6.29
C THR A 140 9.32 6.73 -5.28
N TYR A 141 9.00 6.92 -4.02
CA TYR A 141 9.21 5.97 -2.92
C TYR A 141 7.98 5.99 -2.01
N GLY A 142 7.54 4.83 -1.51
CA GLY A 142 6.47 4.71 -0.51
C GLY A 142 7.04 4.95 0.87
N ALA A 143 6.88 6.17 1.38
CA ALA A 143 7.39 6.54 2.69
C ALA A 143 6.30 6.38 3.76
N ILE A 144 6.66 5.83 4.92
CA ILE A 144 5.78 5.85 6.09
C ILE A 144 5.58 7.32 6.47
N ALA A 145 4.35 7.84 6.30
CA ALA A 145 4.04 9.22 6.63
C ALA A 145 4.38 9.52 8.11
N GLY A 146 4.94 10.70 8.38
CA GLY A 146 5.33 11.13 9.72
C GLY A 146 6.61 10.49 10.30
N ALA A 147 6.99 9.28 9.87
CA ALA A 147 8.17 8.58 10.40
C ALA A 147 9.42 8.74 9.53
N GLU A 148 9.31 8.54 8.22
CA GLU A 148 10.48 8.57 7.33
C GLU A 148 10.76 10.00 6.82
N GLN A 149 11.86 10.60 7.28
CA GLN A 149 12.29 11.93 6.82
C GLN A 149 13.06 11.82 5.49
N ILE A 150 12.32 11.78 4.38
CA ILE A 150 12.89 11.63 3.05
C ILE A 150 13.31 12.98 2.46
N ASP A 151 14.52 13.04 1.90
CA ASP A 151 14.91 14.12 0.99
C ASP A 151 14.34 13.84 -0.40
N TRP A 152 13.23 14.49 -0.71
CA TRP A 152 12.50 14.29 -1.95
C TRP A 152 13.18 14.92 -3.17
N SER A 153 14.30 15.65 -3.02
CA SER A 153 15.01 16.23 -4.17
C SER A 153 15.43 15.16 -5.20
N ARG A 154 15.70 13.93 -4.76
CA ARG A 154 16.11 12.78 -5.59
C ARG A 154 14.98 12.09 -6.37
N PHE A 155 13.72 12.35 -6.06
CA PHE A 155 12.53 11.74 -6.66
C PHE A 155 11.76 12.70 -7.56
N ASP A 156 10.86 12.21 -8.41
CA ASP A 156 10.00 13.08 -9.25
C ASP A 156 8.68 13.44 -8.55
N ILE A 157 8.28 12.64 -7.57
CA ILE A 157 6.99 12.70 -6.86
C ILE A 157 7.28 12.47 -5.38
N VAL A 158 6.53 13.13 -4.49
CA VAL A 158 6.46 12.80 -3.07
C VAL A 158 5.49 11.65 -2.89
N GLY A 159 5.96 10.46 -2.53
CA GLY A 159 5.13 9.26 -2.34
C GLY A 159 4.91 8.94 -0.86
N LEU A 160 3.67 8.84 -0.41
CA LEU A 160 3.36 8.61 1.00
C LEU A 160 2.45 7.40 1.18
N ASP A 161 2.81 6.53 2.11
CA ASP A 161 1.94 5.53 2.70
C ASP A 161 1.32 6.21 3.94
N TYR A 162 0.10 6.72 3.78
CA TYR A 162 -0.56 7.65 4.70
C TYR A 162 -1.67 6.95 5.49
N TYR A 163 -1.36 6.58 6.72
CA TYR A 163 -2.31 5.96 7.66
C TYR A 163 -2.52 6.77 8.94
N ASP A 164 -2.00 7.99 9.00
CA ASP A 164 -2.20 8.89 10.14
C ASP A 164 -3.69 9.19 10.36
N TYR A 165 -4.11 9.20 11.61
CA TYR A 165 -5.47 9.57 11.98
C TYR A 165 -5.52 11.00 12.52
N HIS A 166 -6.46 11.78 11.99
CA HIS A 166 -6.87 13.05 12.57
C HIS A 166 -8.40 13.05 12.72
N GLU A 167 -8.89 13.77 13.74
CA GLU A 167 -10.32 13.87 14.03
C GLU A 167 -11.09 14.53 12.88
N ASP A 168 -10.48 15.49 12.20
CA ASP A 168 -11.08 16.26 11.11
C ASP A 168 -10.18 16.38 9.87
N ARG A 169 -10.76 16.94 8.81
CA ARG A 169 -10.06 17.17 7.53
C ARG A 169 -8.90 18.16 7.66
N ALA A 170 -9.03 19.16 8.54
CA ALA A 170 -8.03 20.20 8.70
C ALA A 170 -6.73 19.64 9.30
N GLY A 171 -6.83 18.69 10.24
CA GLY A 171 -5.69 17.94 10.76
C GLY A 171 -4.94 17.18 9.66
N HIS A 172 -5.67 16.47 8.79
CA HIS A 172 -5.06 15.79 7.65
C HIS A 172 -4.38 16.76 6.67
N THR A 173 -5.03 17.87 6.31
CA THR A 173 -4.42 18.93 5.48
C THR A 173 -3.15 19.49 6.12
N ALA A 174 -3.18 19.76 7.44
CA ALA A 174 -2.01 20.27 8.17
C ALA A 174 -0.85 19.26 8.17
N ALA A 175 -1.13 17.97 8.31
CA ALA A 175 -0.11 16.91 8.24
C ALA A 175 0.54 16.80 6.85
N LEU A 176 -0.22 17.03 5.77
CA LEU A 176 0.29 16.97 4.40
C LEU A 176 1.02 18.25 3.96
N ALA A 177 0.68 19.40 4.54
CA ALA A 177 1.21 20.71 4.13
C ALA A 177 2.76 20.81 4.08
N PRO A 178 3.54 20.24 5.02
CA PRO A 178 5.00 20.30 4.98
C PRO A 178 5.61 19.71 3.70
N HIS A 179 4.97 18.74 3.07
CA HIS A 179 5.47 18.12 1.84
C HIS A 179 5.43 19.06 0.63
N ARG A 180 4.60 20.11 0.65
CA ARG A 180 4.52 21.11 -0.42
C ARG A 180 5.81 21.89 -0.62
N ARG A 181 6.66 22.00 0.41
CA ARG A 181 7.95 22.71 0.33
C ARG A 181 8.88 22.18 -0.77
N TRP A 182 8.68 20.93 -1.20
CA TRP A 182 9.47 20.30 -2.26
C TRP A 182 9.11 20.78 -3.66
N GLY A 183 7.96 21.44 -3.84
CA GLY A 183 7.49 21.90 -5.15
C GLY A 183 7.22 20.76 -6.14
N LYS A 184 6.93 19.56 -5.64
CA LYS A 184 6.69 18.34 -6.44
C LYS A 184 5.26 17.84 -6.25
N PRO A 185 4.69 17.13 -7.24
CA PRO A 185 3.42 16.44 -7.06
C PRO A 185 3.50 15.46 -5.88
N ILE A 186 2.43 15.38 -5.09
CA ILE A 186 2.30 14.44 -3.98
C ILE A 186 1.35 13.33 -4.40
N MET A 187 1.70 12.09 -4.11
CA MET A 187 0.88 10.90 -4.39
C MET A 187 0.76 10.06 -3.13
N ILE A 188 -0.47 9.71 -2.77
CA ILE A 188 -0.73 8.74 -1.70
C ILE A 188 -0.65 7.35 -2.33
N LEU A 189 0.40 6.62 -1.99
CA LEU A 189 0.69 5.30 -2.53
C LEU A 189 -0.08 4.22 -1.78
N GLU A 190 -0.35 4.44 -0.51
CA GLU A 190 -1.26 3.66 0.31
C GLU A 190 -2.02 4.53 1.31
N PHE A 191 -3.29 4.19 1.53
CA PHE A 191 -4.08 4.59 2.68
C PHE A 191 -5.21 3.58 2.86
N GLY A 192 -5.76 3.45 4.05
CA GLY A 192 -6.82 2.48 4.27
C GLY A 192 -7.33 2.43 5.69
N CYS A 193 -8.32 1.57 5.90
CA CYS A 193 -8.91 1.28 7.19
C CYS A 193 -9.30 -0.20 7.23
N CYS A 194 -9.12 -0.86 8.38
CA CYS A 194 -9.65 -2.21 8.60
C CYS A 194 -11.17 -2.18 8.79
N THR A 195 -11.81 -3.36 8.83
CA THR A 195 -13.27 -3.50 8.75
C THR A 195 -13.91 -3.66 10.14
N TYR A 196 -13.55 -2.84 11.14
CA TYR A 196 -14.13 -2.86 12.50
C TYR A 196 -14.24 -1.46 13.12
N GLU A 197 -15.10 -1.31 14.14
CA GLU A 197 -15.29 -0.03 14.84
C GLU A 197 -14.00 0.47 15.49
N GLY A 198 -13.61 1.72 15.21
CA GLY A 198 -12.38 2.32 15.72
C GLY A 198 -11.12 1.97 14.91
N ALA A 199 -11.24 1.16 13.86
CA ALA A 199 -10.11 0.80 13.00
C ALA A 199 -9.43 2.02 12.36
N ALA A 200 -10.19 3.09 12.10
CA ALA A 200 -9.63 4.31 11.50
C ALA A 200 -8.56 4.95 12.39
N GLN A 201 -8.75 4.91 13.72
CA GLN A 201 -7.79 5.48 14.68
C GLN A 201 -6.52 4.65 14.81
N ARG A 202 -6.61 3.34 14.50
CA ARG A 202 -5.46 2.43 14.55
C ARG A 202 -4.58 2.50 13.30
N GLY A 203 -5.01 3.20 12.25
CA GLY A 203 -4.19 3.49 11.08
C GLY A 203 -3.55 2.25 10.47
N GLY A 204 -2.22 2.29 10.31
CA GLY A 204 -1.41 1.22 9.70
C GLY A 204 -1.26 -0.01 10.58
N GLU A 205 -1.63 0.07 11.85
CA GLU A 205 -1.61 -1.04 12.82
C GLU A 205 -3.01 -1.65 13.02
N GLY A 206 -3.98 -1.27 12.19
CA GLY A 206 -5.34 -1.76 12.25
C GLY A 206 -5.45 -3.28 12.06
N TRP A 207 -4.52 -3.90 11.33
CA TRP A 207 -4.49 -5.34 11.10
C TRP A 207 -4.06 -6.16 12.32
N ASP A 208 -3.39 -5.55 13.29
CA ASP A 208 -2.80 -6.23 14.45
C ASP A 208 -3.85 -6.49 15.55
N ILE A 209 -4.92 -7.17 15.14
CA ILE A 209 -6.00 -7.65 16.00
C ILE A 209 -6.21 -9.16 15.88
N VAL A 210 -5.50 -9.82 14.97
CA VAL A 210 -5.61 -11.27 14.76
C VAL A 210 -4.74 -11.99 15.79
N ASP A 211 -5.35 -12.89 16.55
CA ASP A 211 -4.64 -13.85 17.38
C ASP A 211 -4.12 -15.00 16.50
N TRP A 212 -2.86 -14.86 16.09
CA TRP A 212 -2.13 -15.85 15.30
C TRP A 212 -1.58 -17.02 16.12
N GLU A 213 -1.63 -16.96 17.45
CA GLU A 213 -1.20 -18.06 18.33
C GLU A 213 -2.29 -19.13 18.48
N SER A 214 -3.54 -18.77 18.18
CA SER A 214 -4.66 -19.71 18.09
C SER A 214 -4.65 -20.52 16.81
N GLU A 215 -5.08 -21.79 16.90
CA GLU A 215 -5.29 -22.68 15.75
C GLU A 215 -6.76 -23.11 15.66
N PRO A 216 -7.52 -22.66 14.64
CA PRO A 216 -7.12 -21.70 13.60
C PRO A 216 -7.01 -20.26 14.15
N PRO A 217 -6.31 -19.36 13.41
CA PRO A 217 -6.25 -17.94 13.76
C PRO A 217 -7.64 -17.35 13.98
N ARG A 218 -7.74 -16.40 14.91
CA ARG A 218 -9.03 -15.84 15.32
C ARG A 218 -9.00 -14.35 15.61
N ILE A 219 -10.16 -13.72 15.53
CA ILE A 219 -10.42 -12.37 16.03
C ILE A 219 -10.82 -12.50 17.51
N PRO A 220 -10.11 -11.87 18.46
CA PRO A 220 -10.49 -11.81 19.86
C PRO A 220 -11.86 -11.14 20.06
N ASP A 221 -12.50 -11.46 21.18
CA ASP A 221 -13.74 -10.79 21.58
C ASP A 221 -13.47 -9.28 21.81
N GLY A 222 -14.45 -8.42 21.51
CA GLY A 222 -14.34 -6.96 21.66
C GLY A 222 -14.14 -6.18 20.36
N TYR A 223 -13.81 -6.85 19.25
CA TYR A 223 -13.80 -6.24 17.92
C TYR A 223 -15.12 -6.46 17.19
N VAL A 224 -15.80 -5.36 16.84
CA VAL A 224 -17.09 -5.39 16.14
C VAL A 224 -16.86 -5.04 14.68
N ARG A 225 -17.17 -5.98 13.77
CA ARG A 225 -17.05 -5.76 12.31
C ARG A 225 -17.91 -4.56 11.88
N SER A 226 -17.32 -3.63 11.14
CA SER A 226 -17.98 -2.46 10.58
C SER A 226 -17.42 -2.11 9.21
N GLU A 227 -18.17 -2.47 8.16
CA GLU A 227 -17.87 -1.97 6.80
C GLU A 227 -18.18 -0.47 6.66
N ARG A 228 -19.01 0.08 7.55
CA ARG A 228 -19.33 1.52 7.61
C ARG A 228 -18.11 2.32 8.01
N GLU A 229 -17.40 1.92 9.06
CA GLU A 229 -16.16 2.58 9.51
C GLU A 229 -15.15 2.70 8.36
N GLN A 230 -14.88 1.58 7.69
CA GLN A 230 -13.97 1.53 6.55
C GLN A 230 -14.44 2.46 5.41
N ALA A 231 -15.73 2.38 5.05
CA ALA A 231 -16.29 3.17 3.96
C ALA A 231 -16.24 4.68 4.24
N ASP A 232 -16.63 5.11 5.43
CA ASP A 232 -16.69 6.51 5.81
C ASP A 232 -15.28 7.10 5.92
N HIS A 233 -14.32 6.34 6.46
CA HIS A 233 -12.92 6.76 6.51
C HIS A 233 -12.33 6.94 5.11
N LEU A 234 -12.51 5.96 4.21
CA LEU A 234 -11.99 6.05 2.84
C LEU A 234 -12.62 7.21 2.06
N ALA A 235 -13.94 7.41 2.16
CA ALA A 235 -14.62 8.53 1.50
C ALA A 235 -14.12 9.89 2.02
N ARG A 236 -13.92 10.01 3.34
CA ARG A 236 -13.35 11.21 3.95
C ARG A 236 -11.95 11.49 3.41
N MET A 237 -11.07 10.49 3.40
CA MET A 237 -9.67 10.65 2.97
C MET A 237 -9.55 10.97 1.48
N ILE A 238 -10.32 10.30 0.61
CA ILE A 238 -10.35 10.63 -0.82
C ILE A 238 -10.73 12.09 -1.02
N GLY A 239 -11.76 12.57 -0.33
CA GLY A 239 -12.16 13.97 -0.43
C GLY A 239 -11.23 14.96 0.29
N VAL A 240 -10.27 14.52 1.10
CA VAL A 240 -9.15 15.36 1.55
C VAL A 240 -8.12 15.45 0.43
N PHE A 241 -7.69 14.31 -0.11
CA PHE A 241 -6.67 14.25 -1.15
C PHE A 241 -7.08 14.99 -2.43
N GLU A 242 -8.35 14.91 -2.81
CA GLU A 242 -8.90 15.68 -3.92
C GLU A 242 -8.86 17.19 -3.66
N ALA A 243 -9.30 17.63 -2.48
CA ALA A 243 -9.28 19.05 -2.09
C ALA A 243 -7.85 19.61 -2.00
N GLU A 244 -6.88 18.78 -1.61
CA GLU A 244 -5.46 19.13 -1.58
C GLU A 244 -4.80 19.12 -2.97
N GLY A 245 -5.50 18.65 -4.01
CA GLY A 245 -5.01 18.58 -5.38
C GLY A 245 -3.86 17.59 -5.59
N LEU A 246 -3.89 16.46 -4.86
CA LEU A 246 -2.84 15.44 -4.96
C LEU A 246 -2.85 14.76 -6.35
N LEU A 247 -1.68 14.29 -6.80
CA LEU A 247 -1.50 13.60 -8.09
C LEU A 247 -2.35 12.32 -8.21
N GLY A 248 -2.54 11.63 -7.09
CA GLY A 248 -3.32 10.41 -7.01
C GLY A 248 -3.32 9.84 -5.60
N ALA A 249 -4.27 8.96 -5.34
CA ALA A 249 -4.38 8.21 -4.09
C ALA A 249 -4.82 6.77 -4.38
N ALA A 250 -4.15 5.79 -3.76
CA ALA A 250 -4.46 4.38 -3.92
C ALA A 250 -4.91 3.76 -2.58
N PRO A 251 -6.18 3.35 -2.46
CA PRO A 251 -6.62 2.57 -1.30
C PRO A 251 -5.85 1.25 -1.25
N TYR A 252 -5.19 0.96 -0.14
CA TYR A 252 -4.71 -0.37 0.18
C TYR A 252 -5.89 -1.15 0.75
N THR A 253 -6.42 -2.20 0.12
CA THR A 253 -6.09 -2.71 -1.23
C THR A 253 -7.37 -3.23 -1.91
N PHE A 254 -7.32 -3.58 -3.20
CA PHE A 254 -8.49 -4.12 -3.89
C PHE A 254 -8.99 -5.42 -3.25
N VAL A 255 -8.11 -6.41 -3.07
CA VAL A 255 -8.43 -7.75 -2.56
C VAL A 255 -7.34 -8.25 -1.60
N MET A 256 -7.75 -8.88 -0.50
CA MET A 256 -6.86 -9.55 0.46
C MET A 256 -7.23 -11.02 0.58
N ALA A 257 -6.60 -11.87 -0.24
CA ALA A 257 -6.94 -13.30 -0.35
C ALA A 257 -6.52 -14.13 0.89
N ASP A 258 -5.56 -13.62 1.65
CA ASP A 258 -5.04 -14.17 2.90
C ASP A 258 -5.95 -13.88 4.11
N SER A 259 -6.87 -12.93 4.00
CA SER A 259 -7.82 -12.53 5.05
C SER A 259 -9.26 -12.81 4.63
N PRO A 260 -9.69 -14.08 4.55
CA PRO A 260 -11.03 -14.44 4.08
C PRO A 260 -12.13 -14.03 5.06
N TYR A 261 -13.32 -13.78 4.51
CA TYR A 261 -14.53 -13.55 5.28
C TYR A 261 -15.10 -14.83 5.87
N SER A 262 -15.59 -14.75 7.10
CA SER A 262 -16.37 -15.81 7.76
C SER A 262 -17.66 -15.26 8.35
N PRO A 263 -18.79 -16.00 8.26
CA PRO A 263 -19.99 -15.64 9.00
C PRO A 263 -19.83 -15.84 10.51
N ASN A 264 -18.82 -16.59 10.97
CA ASN A 264 -18.46 -16.67 12.38
C ASN A 264 -17.46 -15.53 12.70
N PRO A 265 -17.83 -14.53 13.52
CA PRO A 265 -16.97 -13.39 13.82
C PRO A 265 -15.60 -13.78 14.37
N ARG A 266 -15.50 -14.88 15.13
CA ARG A 266 -14.22 -15.36 15.68
C ARG A 266 -13.22 -15.74 14.59
N HIS A 267 -13.69 -16.12 13.40
CA HIS A 267 -12.81 -16.52 12.28
C HIS A 267 -12.93 -15.55 11.11
N ASP A 268 -13.55 -14.39 11.27
CA ASP A 268 -13.69 -13.42 10.19
C ASP A 268 -12.42 -12.58 10.05
N LEU A 269 -11.37 -13.15 9.44
CA LEU A 269 -10.08 -12.48 9.24
C LEU A 269 -10.19 -11.22 8.38
N ASP A 270 -11.21 -11.13 7.52
CA ASP A 270 -11.55 -9.91 6.77
C ASP A 270 -11.89 -8.71 7.69
N THR A 271 -12.24 -8.94 8.96
CA THR A 271 -12.39 -7.89 9.98
C THR A 271 -11.09 -7.09 10.12
N ALA A 272 -9.96 -7.77 10.17
CA ALA A 272 -8.61 -7.17 10.22
C ALA A 272 -8.08 -6.79 8.83
N GLY A 273 -8.89 -6.93 7.78
CA GLY A 273 -8.51 -6.71 6.39
C GLY A 273 -8.81 -5.29 5.92
N TYR A 274 -7.87 -4.74 5.15
CA TYR A 274 -8.01 -3.46 4.44
C TYR A 274 -8.69 -3.57 3.07
N GLY A 275 -8.96 -4.79 2.59
CA GLY A 275 -9.52 -5.04 1.26
C GLY A 275 -10.84 -4.31 1.00
N LEU A 276 -11.02 -3.75 -0.19
CA LEU A 276 -12.29 -3.16 -0.66
C LEU A 276 -13.39 -4.21 -0.92
N VAL A 277 -12.97 -5.45 -1.15
CA VAL A 277 -13.86 -6.60 -1.35
C VAL A 277 -13.58 -7.63 -0.28
N LYS A 278 -14.60 -8.36 0.15
CA LYS A 278 -14.45 -9.50 1.06
C LYS A 278 -14.26 -10.78 0.27
N VAL A 279 -13.31 -11.61 0.69
CA VAL A 279 -12.95 -12.86 0.02
C VAL A 279 -13.75 -14.02 0.59
N ILE A 280 -14.47 -14.74 -0.26
CA ILE A 280 -15.28 -15.90 0.11
C ILE A 280 -14.69 -17.13 -0.55
N ARG A 281 -13.99 -17.93 0.24
CA ARG A 281 -13.43 -19.21 -0.20
C ARG A 281 -14.52 -20.26 -0.36
N ARG A 282 -14.33 -21.17 -1.32
CA ARG A 282 -15.18 -22.35 -1.45
C ARG A 282 -15.03 -23.28 -0.25
N ASP A 283 -13.80 -23.50 0.19
CA ASP A 283 -13.46 -24.13 1.46
C ASP A 283 -12.70 -23.10 2.31
N PHE A 284 -13.28 -22.72 3.44
CA PHE A 284 -12.70 -21.71 4.32
C PHE A 284 -11.37 -22.19 4.93
N SER A 285 -11.27 -23.49 5.22
CA SER A 285 -10.13 -24.11 5.91
C SER A 285 -8.91 -24.33 5.03
N ASP A 286 -9.08 -24.35 3.70
CA ASP A 286 -8.00 -24.50 2.72
C ASP A 286 -7.54 -23.13 2.21
N PRO A 287 -6.32 -22.67 2.56
CA PRO A 287 -5.75 -21.42 2.05
C PRO A 287 -5.57 -21.38 0.53
N ALA A 288 -5.47 -22.55 -0.12
CA ALA A 288 -5.37 -22.67 -1.57
C ALA A 288 -6.74 -22.79 -2.26
N SER A 289 -7.84 -22.82 -1.50
CA SER A 289 -9.17 -22.95 -2.07
C SER A 289 -9.44 -21.82 -3.06
N PRO A 290 -10.03 -22.12 -4.23
CA PRO A 290 -10.62 -21.10 -5.08
C PRO A 290 -11.57 -20.20 -4.28
N TYR A 291 -11.58 -18.92 -4.63
CA TYR A 291 -12.45 -17.94 -3.99
C TYR A 291 -13.17 -17.08 -5.01
N ARG A 292 -14.29 -16.48 -4.56
CA ARG A 292 -14.90 -15.31 -5.18
C ARG A 292 -14.75 -14.13 -4.23
N TRP A 293 -15.02 -12.94 -4.72
CA TRP A 293 -15.13 -11.76 -3.87
C TRP A 293 -16.49 -11.09 -4.01
N GLU A 294 -16.91 -10.43 -2.94
CA GLU A 294 -18.11 -9.60 -2.91
C GLU A 294 -17.72 -8.16 -2.50
N PRO A 295 -18.29 -7.11 -3.13
CA PRO A 295 -18.03 -5.72 -2.73
C PRO A 295 -18.41 -5.49 -1.27
N LYS A 296 -17.55 -4.76 -0.54
CA LYS A 296 -17.91 -4.16 0.75
C LYS A 296 -18.58 -2.80 0.54
N LEU A 297 -19.09 -2.19 1.61
CA LEU A 297 -19.53 -0.80 1.58
C LEU A 297 -18.41 0.17 1.14
N SER A 298 -17.16 -0.12 1.48
CA SER A 298 -15.98 0.66 1.06
C SER A 298 -15.77 0.66 -0.45
N PHE A 299 -16.00 -0.46 -1.15
CA PHE A 299 -15.99 -0.50 -2.62
C PHE A 299 -16.95 0.54 -3.20
N HIS A 300 -18.17 0.62 -2.66
CA HIS A 300 -19.19 1.55 -3.13
C HIS A 300 -18.85 3.00 -2.78
N ALA A 301 -18.27 3.25 -1.62
CA ALA A 301 -17.80 4.57 -1.20
C ALA A 301 -16.69 5.08 -2.13
N VAL A 302 -15.68 4.25 -2.41
CA VAL A 302 -14.59 4.59 -3.36
C VAL A 302 -15.17 4.85 -4.75
N ALA A 303 -16.03 3.96 -5.27
CA ALA A 303 -16.68 4.14 -6.57
C ALA A 303 -17.53 5.41 -6.66
N GLY A 304 -18.11 5.86 -5.54
CA GLY A 304 -18.90 7.08 -5.42
C GLY A 304 -18.05 8.34 -5.49
N ALA A 305 -16.84 8.31 -4.91
CA ALA A 305 -15.93 9.44 -4.91
C ALA A 305 -15.44 9.82 -6.31
N TYR A 306 -15.24 8.85 -7.21
CA TYR A 306 -14.87 9.09 -8.62
C TYR A 306 -16.04 9.49 -9.54
N ARG A 307 -17.22 9.82 -8.99
CA ARG A 307 -18.35 10.36 -9.78
C ARG A 307 -18.38 11.90 -9.85
N GLY A 308 -17.55 12.57 -9.06
CA GLY A 308 -17.35 14.02 -9.06
C GLY A 308 -16.51 14.47 -10.24
#